data_AF-A0A2E5JIF3-F1
#
_entry.id   AF-A0A2E5JIF3-F1
#
_cell.length_a   1.000
_cell.length_b   1.000
_cell.length_c   1.000
_cell.angle_alpha   90.00
_cell.angle_beta   90.00
_cell.angle_gamma   90.00
#
_symmetry.space_group_name_H-M   'P 1'
#
loop_
_entity.id
_entity.type
_entity.pdbx_description
1 polymer ?
#
loop_
_entity_poly.entity_id
_entity_poly.type
_entity_poly.pdbx_seq_one_letter_code
_entity_poly.pdbx_strand_id
1 'polypeptide(L)'
;MSDSKLPIAAVSEWGTLLKGIITDRDFLTKVFVKDGVDLSKSITEIMTEQPHSMMMKHHIVYALNNMAKFRYRNILIVDEDKFPVLNAELIHFLKFFSKIIESSELADA
;
A
#
# COMPACT_ATOMS: atom_id res chain seq x y z
N MET A 1 10.00 -1.91 -20.62
CA MET A 1 9.19 -1.95 -19.38
C MET A 1 9.98 -2.77 -18.39
N SER A 2 10.70 -2.13 -17.47
CA SER A 2 11.39 -2.86 -16.41
C SER A 2 10.33 -3.53 -15.54
N ASP A 3 10.45 -4.84 -15.33
CA ASP A 3 9.74 -5.57 -14.28
C ASP A 3 10.10 -4.94 -12.93
N SER A 4 9.38 -3.88 -12.55
CA SER A 4 9.32 -3.48 -11.16
C SER A 4 8.43 -4.51 -10.48
N LYS A 5 9.04 -5.41 -9.70
CA LYS A 5 8.33 -6.24 -8.72
C LYS A 5 7.61 -5.29 -7.76
N LEU A 6 6.38 -4.89 -8.10
CA LEU A 6 5.53 -4.14 -7.20
C LEU A 6 4.96 -5.16 -6.22
N PRO A 7 5.34 -5.11 -4.93
CA PRO A 7 4.87 -6.06 -3.92
C PRO A 7 3.38 -5.86 -3.55
N ILE A 8 2.71 -4.97 -4.26
CA ILE A 8 1.37 -4.44 -4.01
C ILE A 8 0.65 -4.20 -5.33
N ALA A 9 -0.63 -4.54 -5.38
CA ALA A 9 -1.52 -4.11 -6.46
C ALA A 9 -2.87 -3.65 -5.88
N ALA A 10 -3.42 -2.59 -6.47
CA ALA A 10 -4.78 -2.14 -6.20
C ALA A 10 -5.75 -2.93 -7.09
N VAL A 11 -6.85 -3.38 -6.52
CA VAL A 11 -7.95 -4.02 -7.23
C VAL A 11 -9.04 -2.99 -7.41
N SER A 12 -9.45 -2.74 -8.65
CA SER A 12 -10.53 -1.80 -8.96
C SER A 12 -11.76 -2.49 -9.53
N GLU A 13 -12.92 -1.94 -9.23
CA GLU A 13 -14.18 -2.30 -9.85
C GLU A 13 -14.34 -1.49 -11.14
N TRP A 14 -14.53 -2.19 -12.26
CA TRP A 14 -14.65 -1.62 -13.62
C TRP A 14 -13.51 -0.66 -14.01
N GLY A 15 -12.33 -0.80 -13.40
CA GLY A 15 -11.19 0.08 -13.69
C GLY A 15 -11.29 1.49 -13.11
N THR A 16 -12.28 1.78 -12.26
CA THR A 16 -12.56 3.16 -11.80
C THR A 16 -12.61 3.32 -10.29
N LEU A 17 -13.14 2.33 -9.57
CA LEU A 17 -13.35 2.43 -8.13
C LEU A 17 -12.43 1.50 -7.36
N LEU A 18 -11.71 1.99 -6.35
CA LEU A 18 -10.92 1.13 -5.46
C LEU A 18 -11.81 0.10 -4.73
N LYS A 19 -11.60 -1.19 -5.00
CA LYS A 19 -12.32 -2.31 -4.40
C LYS A 19 -11.50 -3.06 -3.36
N GLY A 20 -10.20 -3.21 -3.61
CA GLY A 20 -9.34 -4.04 -2.79
C GLY A 20 -7.85 -3.71 -2.96
N ILE A 21 -7.05 -4.36 -2.14
CA ILE A 21 -5.58 -4.36 -2.23
C ILE A 21 -5.09 -5.80 -2.12
N ILE A 22 -4.09 -6.14 -2.90
CA ILE A 22 -3.38 -7.42 -2.79
C ILE A 22 -1.90 -7.15 -2.58
N THR A 23 -1.28 -7.93 -1.71
CA THR A 23 0.14 -7.85 -1.37
C THR A 23 0.81 -9.20 -1.47
N ASP A 24 2.15 -9.23 -1.49
CA ASP A 24 2.95 -10.45 -1.35
C ASP A 24 2.49 -11.34 -0.18
N ARG A 25 2.13 -10.75 0.96
CA ARG A 25 1.58 -11.45 2.12
C ARG A 25 0.29 -12.20 1.77
N ASP A 26 -0.60 -11.63 0.99
CA ASP A 26 -1.85 -12.29 0.60
C ASP A 26 -1.56 -13.55 -0.23
N PHE A 27 -0.62 -13.46 -1.18
CA PHE A 27 -0.15 -14.65 -1.91
C PHE A 27 0.46 -15.69 -0.96
N LEU A 28 1.41 -15.28 -0.13
CA LEU A 28 2.11 -16.18 0.80
C LEU A 28 1.20 -16.86 1.83
N THR A 29 0.12 -16.20 2.23
CA THR A 29 -0.76 -16.69 3.30
C THR A 29 -2.04 -17.35 2.79
N LYS A 30 -2.49 -17.01 1.58
CA LYS A 30 -3.77 -17.48 1.03
C LYS A 30 -3.62 -18.34 -0.22
N VAL A 31 -2.53 -18.23 -0.98
CA VAL A 31 -2.31 -18.99 -2.23
C VAL A 31 -1.34 -20.16 -2.02
N PHE A 32 -0.28 -19.97 -1.24
CA PHE A 32 0.59 -21.07 -0.82
C PHE A 32 -0.10 -21.92 0.25
N VAL A 33 -0.23 -23.21 -0.02
CA VAL A 33 -0.87 -24.20 0.86
C VAL A 33 0.13 -25.31 1.19
N LYS A 34 -0.20 -26.15 2.19
CA LYS A 34 0.73 -27.18 2.72
C LYS A 34 1.33 -28.08 1.61
N ASP A 35 0.54 -28.40 0.59
CA ASP A 35 0.91 -29.34 -0.47
C ASP A 35 1.09 -28.66 -1.84
N GLY A 36 1.34 -27.33 -1.88
CA GLY A 36 1.66 -26.62 -3.13
C GLY A 36 1.08 -25.22 -3.23
N VAL A 37 0.58 -24.88 -4.42
CA VAL A 37 0.06 -23.56 -4.77
C VAL A 37 -1.34 -23.71 -5.33
N ASP A 38 -2.33 -23.08 -4.69
CA ASP A 38 -3.72 -23.08 -5.15
C ASP A 38 -4.00 -21.85 -6.03
N LEU A 39 -3.82 -22.02 -7.34
CA LEU A 39 -4.07 -20.99 -8.34
C LEU A 39 -5.55 -20.90 -8.76
N SER A 40 -6.45 -21.70 -8.17
CA SER A 40 -7.88 -21.66 -8.49
C SER A 40 -8.61 -20.49 -7.81
N LYS A 41 -8.03 -19.93 -6.74
CA LYS A 41 -8.59 -18.81 -6.00
C LYS A 41 -8.64 -17.55 -6.85
N SER A 42 -9.80 -16.92 -6.87
CA SER A 42 -10.00 -15.61 -7.49
C SER A 42 -9.30 -14.49 -6.71
N ILE A 43 -9.05 -13.36 -7.38
CA ILE A 43 -8.50 -12.16 -6.74
C ILE A 43 -9.38 -11.69 -5.57
N THR A 44 -10.69 -11.79 -5.72
CA THR A 44 -11.67 -11.42 -4.69
C THR A 44 -11.54 -12.27 -3.42
N GLU A 45 -11.14 -13.54 -3.53
CA GLU A 45 -10.95 -14.42 -2.37
C GLU A 45 -9.64 -14.15 -1.61
N ILE A 46 -8.64 -13.57 -2.29
CA ILE A 46 -7.31 -13.39 -1.72
C ILE A 46 -6.98 -11.94 -1.37
N MET A 47 -7.67 -10.95 -1.94
CA MET A 47 -7.44 -9.54 -1.63
C MET A 47 -7.86 -9.20 -0.19
N THR A 48 -7.42 -8.03 0.29
CA THR A 48 -8.08 -7.32 1.38
C THR A 48 -9.10 -6.37 0.77
N GLU A 49 -10.38 -6.61 1.05
CA GLU A 49 -11.47 -5.76 0.56
C GLU A 49 -11.51 -4.41 1.28
N GLN A 50 -11.99 -3.38 0.57
CA GLN A 50 -12.24 -2.03 1.10
C GLN A 50 -11.09 -1.50 1.98
N PRO A 51 -9.85 -1.47 1.48
CA PRO A 51 -8.71 -1.04 2.27
C PRO A 51 -8.84 0.43 2.65
N HIS A 52 -8.25 0.81 3.78
CA HIS A 52 -8.09 2.21 4.11
C HIS A 52 -7.28 2.91 3.00
N SER A 53 -7.82 4.03 2.52
CA SER A 53 -7.18 4.89 1.54
C SER A 53 -7.13 6.33 2.03
N MET A 54 -6.30 7.14 1.38
CA MET A 54 -6.18 8.57 1.64
C MET A 54 -6.15 9.36 0.33
N MET A 55 -6.45 10.65 0.38
CA MET A 55 -6.24 11.56 -0.74
C MET A 55 -4.95 12.36 -0.51
N MET A 56 -4.40 12.96 -1.56
CA MET A 56 -3.16 13.74 -1.46
C MET A 56 -3.28 14.97 -0.52
N LYS A 57 -4.50 15.45 -0.30
CA LYS A 57 -4.81 16.53 0.67
C LYS A 57 -4.74 16.11 2.14
N HIS A 58 -4.68 14.81 2.44
CA HIS A 58 -4.58 14.34 3.82
C HIS A 58 -3.13 14.45 4.35
N HIS A 59 -2.99 14.81 5.62
CA HIS A 59 -1.68 14.84 6.28
C HIS A 59 -1.04 13.45 6.36
N ILE A 60 0.29 13.39 6.24
CA ILE A 60 1.09 12.15 6.40
C ILE A 60 0.81 11.40 7.71
N VAL A 61 0.48 12.13 8.78
CA VAL A 61 0.13 11.56 10.10
C VAL A 61 -1.09 10.63 10.02
N TYR A 62 -2.04 10.90 9.12
CA TYR A 62 -3.19 10.01 8.88
C TYR A 62 -2.73 8.61 8.45
N ALA A 63 -1.79 8.55 7.49
CA ALA A 63 -1.22 7.30 7.02
C ALA A 63 -0.49 6.55 8.13
N LEU A 64 0.38 7.25 8.87
CA LEU A 64 1.19 6.67 9.94
C LEU A 64 0.32 6.11 11.08
N ASN A 65 -0.70 6.86 11.51
CA ASN A 65 -1.63 6.41 12.54
C ASN A 65 -2.37 5.13 12.13
N ASN A 66 -2.85 5.10 10.89
CA ASN A 66 -3.54 3.95 10.34
C ASN A 66 -2.60 2.72 10.22
N MET A 67 -1.39 2.92 9.68
CA MET A 67 -0.38 1.87 9.58
C MET A 67 -0.03 1.27 10.94
N ALA A 68 0.16 2.12 11.96
CA ALA A 68 0.45 1.69 13.32
C ALA A 68 -0.73 0.96 13.97
N LYS A 69 -1.94 1.52 13.87
CA LYS A 69 -3.15 0.98 14.50
C LYS A 69 -3.57 -0.37 13.90
N PHE A 70 -3.55 -0.48 12.57
CA PHE A 70 -4.08 -1.63 11.84
C PHE A 70 -3.00 -2.60 11.33
N ARG A 71 -1.73 -2.35 11.67
CA ARG A 71 -0.59 -3.25 11.45
C ARG A 71 -0.32 -3.62 9.98
N TYR A 72 -0.42 -2.63 9.10
CA TYR A 72 0.03 -2.73 7.72
C TYR A 72 1.00 -1.60 7.39
N ARG A 73 1.74 -1.76 6.28
CA ARG A 73 2.83 -0.85 5.90
C ARG A 73 2.55 -0.06 4.62
N ASN A 74 1.39 -0.30 4.02
CA ASN A 74 1.00 0.29 2.74
C ASN A 74 -0.32 1.04 2.91
N ILE A 75 -0.46 2.19 2.28
CA ILE A 75 -1.74 2.89 2.15
C ILE A 75 -1.93 3.30 0.69
N LEU A 76 -3.14 3.11 0.17
CA LEU A 76 -3.48 3.55 -1.17
C LEU A 76 -3.88 5.02 -1.16
N ILE A 77 -3.35 5.76 -2.12
CA ILE A 77 -3.72 7.14 -2.39
C ILE A 77 -4.72 7.12 -3.53
N VAL A 78 -5.88 7.73 -3.31
CA VAL A 78 -6.97 7.84 -4.27
C VAL A 78 -7.25 9.30 -4.60
N ASP A 79 -7.93 9.55 -5.71
CA ASP A 79 -8.52 10.86 -6.02
C ASP A 79 -9.91 11.02 -5.37
N GLU A 80 -10.62 12.08 -5.76
CA GLU A 80 -11.97 12.39 -5.25
C GLU A 80 -13.01 11.33 -5.66
N ASP A 81 -12.82 10.67 -6.81
CA ASP A 81 -13.71 9.61 -7.33
C ASP A 81 -13.32 8.22 -6.81
N LYS A 82 -12.41 8.15 -5.84
CA LYS A 82 -11.87 6.90 -5.25
C LYS A 82 -11.09 6.04 -6.25
N PHE A 83 -10.63 6.60 -7.35
CA PHE A 83 -9.73 5.92 -8.27
C PHE A 83 -8.33 5.81 -7.64
N PRO A 84 -7.70 4.62 -7.62
CA PRO A 84 -6.35 4.45 -7.05
C PRO A 84 -5.29 5.11 -7.94
N VAL A 85 -4.56 6.07 -7.38
CA VAL A 85 -3.55 6.86 -8.10
C VAL A 85 -2.14 6.40 -7.74
N LEU A 86 -1.86 6.17 -6.46
CA LEU A 86 -0.51 5.82 -5.96
C LEU A 86 -0.58 4.89 -4.74
N ASN A 87 0.55 4.26 -4.41
CA ASN A 87 0.78 3.64 -3.11
C ASN A 87 1.82 4.42 -2.30
N ALA A 88 1.61 4.52 -0.99
CA ALA A 88 2.61 5.00 -0.05
C ALA A 88 2.97 3.89 0.94
N GLU A 89 4.27 3.68 1.11
CA GLU A 89 4.82 2.67 2.01
C GLU A 89 5.48 3.34 3.22
N LEU A 90 5.51 2.65 4.35
CA LEU A 90 6.18 3.12 5.56
C LEU A 90 7.64 3.52 5.28
N ILE A 91 8.34 2.79 4.41
CA ILE A 91 9.73 3.10 4.05
C ILE A 91 9.87 4.42 3.29
N HIS A 92 8.85 4.85 2.52
CA HIS A 92 8.86 6.16 1.88
C HIS A 92 8.85 7.27 2.92
N PHE A 93 8.03 7.12 3.97
CA PHE A 93 7.97 8.07 5.07
C PHE A 93 9.26 8.09 5.89
N LEU A 94 9.82 6.92 6.22
CA LEU A 94 11.10 6.85 6.94
C LEU A 94 12.25 7.50 6.15
N LYS A 95 12.34 7.25 4.85
CA LYS A 95 13.32 7.91 3.97
C LYS A 95 13.12 9.43 3.92
N PHE A 96 11.86 9.87 3.89
CA PHE A 96 11.53 11.29 3.93
C PHE A 96 11.99 11.94 5.24
N PHE A 97 11.72 11.32 6.39
CA PHE A 97 12.15 11.83 7.69
C PHE A 97 13.68 11.84 7.84
N SER A 98 14.37 10.80 7.37
CA SER A 98 15.85 10.77 7.39
C SER A 98 16.45 11.99 6.68
N LYS A 99 15.95 12.28 5.47
CA LYS A 99 16.41 13.43 4.68
C LYS A 99 16.15 14.77 5.36
N ILE A 100 15.01 14.90 6.04
CA ILE A 100 14.70 16.11 6.80
C ILE A 100 15.70 16.32 7.92
N ILE A 101 15.99 15.27 8.69
CA ILE A 101 16.92 15.33 9.84
C ILE A 101 18.33 15.69 9.37
N GLU A 102 18.82 15.03 8.32
CA GLU A 102 20.13 15.33 7.71
C GLU A 102 20.23 16.79 7.24
N SER A 103 19.14 17.33 6.68
CA SER A 103 19.10 18.72 6.20
C SER A 103 19.04 19.74 7.34
N SER A 104 18.45 19.40 8.49
CA SER A 104 18.46 20.28 9.66
C SER A 104 19.85 20.33 10.32
N GLU A 105 20.56 19.21 10.41
CA GLU A 105 21.90 19.18 11.00
C GLU A 105 22.93 20.00 10.19
N LEU A 106 22.76 20.06 8.86
CA LEU A 106 23.57 20.90 7.98
C LEU A 106 23.24 22.40 8.06
N ALA A 107 22.03 22.75 8.51
CA ALA A 107 21.62 24.14 8.65
C ALA A 107 22.10 24.75 9.99
N ASP A 108 22.38 23.90 10.98
CA ASP A 108 22.87 24.29 12.30
C ASP A 108 24.42 24.28 12.43
N ALA A 109 25.15 23.90 11.36
CA ALA A 109 26.61 23.82 11.29
C ALA A 109 27.23 24.98 10.49
#